data_AF-A0AAV0FIT2-F1
#
_entry.id   AF-A0AAV0FIT2-F1
#
_cell.length_a   1.000
_cell.length_b   1.000
_cell.length_c   1.000
_cell.angle_alpha   90.00
_cell.angle_beta   90.00
_cell.angle_gamma   90.00
#
_symmetry.space_group_name_H-M   'P 1'
#
loop_
_entity.id
_entity.type
_entity.pdbx_description
1 polymer ?
#
loop_
_entity_poly.entity_id
_entity_poly.type
_entity_poly.pdbx_seq_one_letter_code
_entity_poly.pdbx_strand_id
1 'polypeptide(L)'
;MLSNINLNLCNFWMVSLNVYSGIISVAQYILVVEKESVFQRLANDQFCKRNHCIVISGRGYPDVSTRRFLRLLTEKLCLPTYCLVDCDPYGFDILATYKFGSMQMAHDANFLRIPEIRWLGAFPLDCDSYCIPQQCLLPLTEEDKKRVQTMLQRCYVQREVPKWRIELELLLQKGVKFELEALSACSLSFLTDVYLPSNIQGGRYI
;
A
#
# COMPACT_ATOMS: atom_id res chain seq x y z
N MET A 1 23.40 -14.80 -15.85
CA MET A 1 22.24 -14.39 -16.66
C MET A 1 21.04 -14.22 -15.72
N LEU A 2 20.84 -13.04 -15.14
CA LEU A 2 19.56 -12.67 -14.53
C LEU A 2 18.83 -11.82 -15.56
N SER A 3 18.10 -12.51 -16.43
CA SER A 3 17.26 -11.93 -17.46
C SER A 3 16.11 -11.16 -16.84
N ASN A 4 16.06 -9.86 -17.12
CA ASN A 4 14.88 -8.98 -17.13
C ASN A 4 13.82 -9.28 -16.07
N ILE A 5 14.04 -8.79 -14.85
CA ILE A 5 12.93 -8.54 -13.92
C ILE A 5 12.25 -7.27 -14.42
N ASN A 6 11.08 -7.41 -15.05
CA ASN A 6 10.21 -6.31 -15.47
C ASN A 6 9.58 -5.66 -14.23
N LEU A 7 10.36 -4.90 -13.47
CA LEU A 7 9.87 -4.07 -12.37
C LEU A 7 9.47 -2.72 -12.94
N ASN A 8 8.17 -2.42 -12.93
CA ASN A 8 7.65 -1.08 -13.14
C ASN A 8 8.10 -0.21 -11.95
N LEU A 9 9.34 0.29 -12.01
CA LEU A 9 9.82 1.35 -11.14
C LEU A 9 9.53 2.68 -11.83
N CYS A 10 8.87 3.60 -11.13
CA CYS A 10 8.58 4.93 -11.65
C CYS A 10 9.82 5.79 -11.96
N ASN A 11 11.05 5.30 -11.76
CA ASN A 11 12.28 5.94 -12.23
C ASN A 11 13.50 5.00 -12.13
N PHE A 12 14.19 4.77 -13.26
CA PHE A 12 15.50 4.10 -13.31
C PHE A 12 16.64 4.98 -12.73
N TRP A 13 16.39 6.27 -12.49
CA TRP A 13 17.41 7.26 -12.08
C TRP A 13 17.58 7.43 -10.57
N MET A 14 16.64 6.99 -9.73
CA MET A 14 16.71 7.13 -8.26
C MET A 14 17.30 5.92 -7.54
N VAL A 15 17.54 4.83 -8.28
CA VAL A 15 18.14 3.61 -7.76
C VAL A 15 19.31 3.29 -8.68
N SER A 16 20.54 3.58 -8.22
CA SER A 16 21.73 3.12 -8.93
C SER A 16 22.10 1.73 -8.42
N LEU A 17 21.96 0.73 -9.28
CA LEU A 17 22.44 -0.63 -9.04
C LEU A 17 23.91 -0.67 -9.45
N ASN A 18 24.82 -0.58 -8.46
CA ASN A 18 26.23 -0.87 -8.71
C ASN A 18 26.53 -2.32 -8.35
N VAL A 19 26.97 -3.09 -9.35
CA VAL A 19 27.31 -4.52 -9.24
C VAL A 19 28.39 -4.79 -8.18
N TYR A 20 29.16 -3.76 -7.80
CA TYR A 20 30.28 -3.85 -6.85
C TYR A 20 30.07 -3.11 -5.52
N SER A 21 29.03 -2.26 -5.36
CA SER A 21 28.89 -1.39 -4.17
C SER A 21 27.49 -1.29 -3.54
N GLY A 22 26.53 -2.11 -3.99
CA GLY A 22 25.20 -2.19 -3.36
C GLY A 22 24.16 -1.25 -4.00
N ILE A 23 22.99 -1.17 -3.36
CA ILE A 23 21.89 -0.31 -3.80
C ILE A 23 22.04 1.06 -3.14
N ILE A 24 22.24 2.10 -3.95
CA ILE A 24 22.32 3.49 -3.47
C ILE A 24 21.10 4.24 -4.00
N SER A 25 20.38 4.91 -3.10
CA SER A 25 19.21 5.71 -3.43
C SER A 25 19.18 7.00 -2.62
N VAL A 26 18.71 8.08 -3.24
CA VAL A 26 18.40 9.36 -2.58
C VAL A 26 16.97 9.40 -2.03
N ALA A 27 16.25 8.29 -2.10
CA ALA A 27 14.88 8.22 -1.65
C ALA A 27 14.76 8.29 -0.13
N GLN A 28 13.72 8.96 0.35
CA GLN A 28 13.39 9.13 1.77
C GLN A 28 12.45 8.05 2.29
N TYR A 29 11.65 7.44 1.41
CA TYR A 29 10.72 6.37 1.75
C TYR A 29 10.37 5.52 0.53
N ILE A 30 9.77 4.36 0.78
CA ILE A 30 9.20 3.46 -0.21
C ILE A 30 7.68 3.50 -0.09
N LEU A 31 6.99 3.66 -1.22
CA LEU A 31 5.54 3.63 -1.32
C LEU A 31 5.11 2.44 -2.20
N VAL A 32 4.43 1.49 -1.57
CA VAL A 32 3.80 0.36 -2.24
C VAL A 32 2.38 0.72 -2.59
N VAL A 33 1.99 0.53 -3.85
CA VAL A 33 0.66 0.83 -4.35
C VAL A 33 0.04 -0.46 -4.88
N GLU A 34 -1.21 -0.70 -4.49
CA GLU A 34 -1.95 -1.87 -4.98
C GLU A 34 -2.25 -1.76 -6.49
N LYS A 35 -2.89 -0.66 -6.89
CA LYS A 35 -3.55 -0.52 -8.19
C LYS A 35 -2.62 0.06 -9.25
N GLU A 36 -2.58 -0.59 -10.42
CA GLU A 36 -1.70 -0.15 -11.52
C GLU A 36 -2.10 1.23 -12.07
N SER A 37 -3.40 1.55 -12.12
CA SER A 37 -3.86 2.88 -12.57
C SER A 37 -3.34 4.00 -11.68
N VAL A 38 -3.36 3.79 -10.36
CA VAL A 38 -2.79 4.72 -9.37
C VAL A 38 -1.28 4.83 -9.51
N PHE A 39 -0.59 3.72 -9.77
CA PHE A 39 0.84 3.73 -10.05
C PHE A 39 1.19 4.56 -11.30
N GLN A 40 0.49 4.34 -12.41
CA GLN A 40 0.67 5.10 -13.64
C GLN A 40 0.38 6.59 -13.42
N ARG A 41 -0.62 6.91 -12.59
CA ARG A 41 -0.91 8.29 -12.20
C ARG A 41 0.26 8.95 -11.48
N LEU A 42 0.83 8.27 -10.48
CA LEU A 42 2.00 8.74 -9.74
C LEU A 42 3.22 8.94 -10.65
N ALA A 43 3.38 8.08 -11.65
CA ALA A 43 4.41 8.21 -12.69
C ALA A 43 4.23 9.49 -13.51
N ASN A 44 3.02 9.69 -14.03
CA ASN A 44 2.68 10.84 -14.88
C ASN A 44 2.84 12.16 -14.13
N ASP A 45 2.46 12.19 -12.85
CA ASP A 45 2.58 13.35 -11.98
C ASP A 45 4.02 13.54 -11.44
N GLN A 46 5.00 12.76 -11.91
CA GLN A 46 6.40 12.76 -11.47
C GLN A 46 6.55 12.71 -9.94
N PHE A 47 5.62 12.02 -9.25
CA PHE A 47 5.51 12.05 -7.79
C PHE A 47 6.80 11.60 -7.10
N CYS A 48 7.44 10.56 -7.65
CA CYS A 48 8.70 10.02 -7.13
C CYS A 48 9.82 11.06 -7.11
N LYS A 49 9.91 11.88 -8.16
CA LYS A 49 10.94 12.93 -8.28
C LYS A 49 10.64 14.10 -7.34
N ARG A 50 9.37 14.49 -7.24
CA ARG A 50 8.94 15.59 -6.37
C ARG A 50 9.12 15.28 -4.88
N ASN A 51 8.81 14.04 -4.49
CA ASN A 51 8.81 13.63 -3.08
C ASN A 51 10.01 12.74 -2.69
N HIS A 52 10.97 12.56 -3.59
CA HIS A 52 12.16 11.71 -3.38
C HIS A 52 11.79 10.33 -2.82
N CYS A 53 10.94 9.57 -3.53
CA CYS A 53 10.48 8.28 -3.06
C CYS A 53 10.56 7.19 -4.12
N ILE A 54 10.66 5.94 -3.68
CA ILE A 54 10.55 4.77 -4.56
C ILE A 54 9.10 4.32 -4.54
N VAL A 55 8.46 4.22 -5.71
CA VAL A 55 7.10 3.68 -5.84
C VAL A 55 7.16 2.30 -6.49
N ILE A 56 6.46 1.33 -5.90
CA ILE A 56 6.38 -0.06 -6.36
C ILE A 56 4.90 -0.47 -6.46
N SER A 57 4.53 -1.15 -7.54
CA SER A 57 3.18 -1.69 -7.76
C SER A 57 3.19 -3.21 -7.70
N GLY A 58 2.22 -3.79 -7.00
CA GLY A 58 1.96 -5.24 -7.00
C GLY A 58 0.94 -5.70 -8.05
N ARG A 59 0.25 -4.76 -8.73
CA ARG A 59 -0.89 -5.03 -9.62
C ARG A 59 -1.97 -5.89 -8.95
N GLY A 60 -2.35 -5.51 -7.73
CA GLY A 60 -3.22 -6.29 -6.84
C GLY A 60 -2.41 -7.13 -5.85
N TYR A 61 -2.72 -8.43 -5.76
CA TYR A 61 -2.01 -9.33 -4.83
C TYR A 61 -0.55 -9.51 -5.24
N PRO A 62 0.40 -9.28 -4.31
CA PRO A 62 1.81 -9.25 -4.66
C PRO A 62 2.36 -10.65 -4.91
N ASP A 63 3.07 -10.82 -6.02
CA ASP A 63 3.79 -12.03 -6.33
C ASP A 63 5.07 -12.18 -5.48
N VAL A 64 5.64 -13.38 -5.49
CA VAL A 64 6.85 -13.70 -4.71
C VAL A 64 8.03 -12.80 -5.09
N SER A 65 8.17 -12.46 -6.38
CA SER A 65 9.28 -11.65 -6.87
C SER A 65 9.19 -10.23 -6.35
N THR A 66 8.00 -9.61 -6.43
CA THR A 66 7.76 -8.26 -5.89
C THR A 66 8.04 -8.22 -4.39
N ARG A 67 7.60 -9.23 -3.64
CA ARG A 67 7.84 -9.32 -2.19
C ARG A 67 9.32 -9.48 -1.85
N ARG A 68 10.05 -10.34 -2.57
CA ARG A 68 11.51 -10.49 -2.40
C ARG A 68 12.25 -9.20 -2.72
N PHE A 69 11.88 -8.53 -3.80
CA PHE A 69 12.50 -7.28 -4.20
C PHE A 69 12.28 -6.17 -3.16
N LEU A 70 11.04 -6.03 -2.70
CA LEU A 70 10.70 -5.05 -1.67
C LEU A 70 11.38 -5.36 -0.34
N ARG A 71 11.50 -6.65 0.05
CA ARG A 71 12.29 -7.06 1.22
C ARG A 71 13.76 -6.65 1.07
N LEU A 72 14.36 -6.92 -0.08
CA LEU A 72 15.74 -6.57 -0.35
C LEU A 72 15.97 -5.06 -0.30
N LEU A 73 15.06 -4.26 -0.86
CA LEU A 73 15.14 -2.80 -0.80
C LEU A 73 15.03 -2.29 0.64
N THR A 74 14.08 -2.81 1.41
CA THR A 74 13.89 -2.39 2.81
C THR A 74 15.09 -2.75 3.69
N GLU A 75 15.68 -3.93 3.50
CA GLU A 75 16.89 -4.34 4.23
C GLU A 75 18.15 -3.55 3.84
N LYS A 76 18.27 -3.16 2.56
CA LYS A 76 19.46 -2.45 2.07
C LYS A 76 19.40 -0.95 2.31
N LEU A 77 18.24 -0.35 2.15
CA LEU A 77 18.07 1.10 2.23
C LEU A 77 17.58 1.55 3.62
N CYS A 78 17.02 0.63 4.43
CA CYS A 78 16.47 0.92 5.76
C CYS A 78 15.45 2.07 5.75
N LEU A 79 14.70 2.21 4.65
CA LEU A 79 13.74 3.29 4.47
C LEU A 79 12.36 2.95 5.06
N PRO A 80 11.64 3.96 5.58
CA PRO A 80 10.21 3.82 5.90
C PRO A 80 9.44 3.29 4.70
N THR A 81 8.59 2.29 4.92
CA THR A 81 7.79 1.67 3.86
C THR A 81 6.31 1.85 4.16
N TYR A 82 5.62 2.48 3.23
CA TYR A 82 4.20 2.76 3.27
C TYR A 82 3.47 1.90 2.23
N CYS A 83 2.25 1.49 2.54
CA CYS A 83 1.40 0.75 1.62
C CYS A 83 0.06 1.47 1.48
N LEU A 84 -0.29 1.79 0.23
CA LEU A 84 -1.52 2.43 -0.18
C LEU A 84 -2.38 1.38 -0.90
N VAL A 85 -3.54 1.10 -0.32
CA VAL A 85 -4.52 0.10 -0.79
C VAL A 85 -5.91 0.70 -0.84
N ASP A 86 -6.81 0.05 -1.59
CA ASP A 86 -8.22 0.45 -1.65
C ASP A 86 -8.89 0.30 -0.27
N CYS A 87 -9.93 1.10 -0.02
CA CYS A 87 -10.67 1.08 1.25
C CYS A 87 -11.72 -0.04 1.23
N ASP A 88 -11.24 -1.29 1.19
CA ASP A 88 -12.07 -2.48 1.16
C ASP A 88 -11.38 -3.69 1.84
N PRO A 89 -12.08 -4.82 2.00
CA PRO A 89 -11.49 -6.00 2.63
C PRO A 89 -10.35 -6.63 1.81
N TYR A 90 -10.33 -6.46 0.49
CA TYR A 90 -9.30 -7.03 -0.38
C TYR A 90 -8.00 -6.25 -0.27
N GLY A 91 -8.06 -4.92 -0.28
CA GLY A 91 -6.93 -4.03 -0.03
C GLY A 91 -6.29 -4.31 1.34
N PHE A 92 -7.11 -4.53 2.37
CA PHE A 92 -6.60 -4.97 3.68
C PHE A 92 -5.87 -6.31 3.63
N ASP A 93 -6.40 -7.30 2.88
CA ASP A 93 -5.75 -8.61 2.77
C ASP A 93 -4.40 -8.53 2.04
N ILE A 94 -4.28 -7.64 1.04
CA ILE A 94 -3.04 -7.35 0.33
C ILE A 94 -2.01 -6.74 1.28
N LEU A 95 -2.40 -5.72 2.05
CA LEU A 95 -1.56 -5.13 3.09
C LEU A 95 -1.11 -6.18 4.12
N ALA A 96 -2.04 -7.00 4.60
CA ALA A 96 -1.73 -8.08 5.54
C ALA A 96 -0.76 -9.12 4.94
N THR A 97 -0.87 -9.39 3.64
CA THR A 97 0.05 -10.30 2.94
C THR A 97 1.48 -9.75 2.90
N TYR A 98 1.66 -8.43 2.73
CA TYR A 98 2.99 -7.82 2.82
C TYR A 98 3.58 -7.91 4.24
N LYS A 99 2.78 -7.62 5.28
CA LYS A 99 3.26 -7.57 6.67
C LYS A 99 3.44 -8.96 7.29
N PHE A 100 2.42 -9.80 7.19
CA PHE A 100 2.32 -11.09 7.88
C PHE A 100 2.52 -12.31 6.97
N GLY A 101 2.62 -12.10 5.66
CA GLY A 101 2.77 -13.18 4.69
C GLY A 101 1.45 -13.87 4.34
N SER A 102 1.51 -14.78 3.38
CA SER A 102 0.35 -15.62 3.02
C SER A 102 0.42 -16.93 3.80
N MET A 103 -0.75 -17.43 4.22
CA MET A 103 -0.87 -18.72 4.92
C MET A 103 -0.32 -19.88 4.07
N GLN A 104 -0.45 -19.78 2.75
CA GLN A 104 0.04 -20.78 1.79
C GLN A 104 1.56 -20.84 1.68
N MET A 105 2.28 -19.78 2.09
CA MET A 105 3.74 -19.68 2.02
C MET A 105 4.36 -19.46 3.40
N ALA A 106 3.86 -20.16 4.42
CA ALA A 106 4.33 -20.01 5.79
C ALA A 106 5.84 -20.29 5.95
N HIS A 107 6.40 -21.24 5.19
CA HIS A 107 7.83 -21.58 5.21
C HIS A 107 8.73 -20.45 4.70
N ASP A 108 8.29 -19.75 3.64
CA ASP A 108 9.04 -18.62 3.06
C ASP A 108 8.68 -17.28 3.69
N ALA A 109 7.72 -17.25 4.61
CA ALA A 109 7.22 -16.01 5.22
C ALA A 109 8.33 -15.20 5.89
N ASN A 110 9.37 -15.84 6.44
CA ASN A 110 10.48 -15.12 7.06
C ASN A 110 11.29 -14.27 6.06
N PHE A 111 11.34 -14.66 4.79
CA PHE A 111 12.09 -13.96 3.76
C PHE A 111 11.22 -13.05 2.87
N LEU A 112 9.90 -13.12 3.01
CA LEU A 112 8.94 -12.42 2.14
C LEU A 112 8.10 -11.37 2.88
N ARG A 113 8.25 -11.26 4.20
CA ARG A 113 7.48 -10.34 5.04
C ARG A 113 8.21 -9.02 5.25
N ILE A 114 7.44 -7.96 5.39
CA ILE A 114 7.93 -6.62 5.70
C ILE A 114 7.21 -6.16 6.96
N PRO A 115 7.69 -6.56 8.15
CA PRO A 115 7.03 -6.26 9.42
C PRO A 115 6.84 -4.75 9.65
N GLU A 116 7.77 -3.94 9.16
CA GLU A 116 7.77 -2.48 9.33
C GLU A 116 6.83 -1.73 8.38
N ILE A 117 6.12 -2.43 7.49
CA ILE A 117 5.20 -1.78 6.57
C ILE A 117 4.03 -1.14 7.33
N ARG A 118 3.72 0.10 6.93
CA ARG A 118 2.65 0.93 7.52
C ARG A 118 1.56 1.18 6.50
N TRP A 119 0.32 1.13 6.94
CA TRP A 119 -0.85 1.43 6.12
C TRP A 119 -1.00 2.94 5.96
N LEU A 120 -0.90 3.43 4.71
CA LEU A 120 -1.06 4.84 4.34
C LEU A 120 -2.44 5.06 3.73
N GLY A 121 -3.49 4.68 4.46
CA GLY A 121 -4.87 4.68 3.96
C GLY A 121 -5.06 3.86 2.67
N ALA A 122 -6.17 4.02 1.96
CA ALA A 122 -7.32 4.84 2.31
C ALA A 122 -8.12 4.28 3.49
N PHE A 123 -8.43 5.13 4.46
CA PHE A 123 -9.17 4.75 5.67
C PHE A 123 -10.67 5.01 5.50
N PRO A 124 -11.54 4.27 6.20
CA PRO A 124 -12.99 4.50 6.17
C PRO A 124 -13.42 5.95 6.44
N LEU A 125 -12.73 6.68 7.32
CA LEU A 125 -13.04 8.10 7.61
C LEU A 125 -12.57 9.09 6.53
N ASP A 126 -11.75 8.64 5.58
CA ASP A 126 -11.32 9.49 4.49
C ASP A 126 -12.46 9.85 3.54
N CYS A 127 -13.51 9.02 3.48
CA CYS A 127 -14.70 9.35 2.69
C CYS A 127 -15.39 10.63 3.19
N ASP A 128 -15.49 10.81 4.51
CA ASP A 128 -16.07 12.01 5.10
C ASP A 128 -15.06 13.18 5.04
N SER A 129 -13.81 12.93 5.44
CA SER A 129 -12.77 13.94 5.59
C SER A 129 -12.42 14.64 4.28
N TYR A 130 -12.46 13.89 3.17
CA TYR A 130 -12.16 14.38 1.84
C TYR A 130 -13.40 14.52 0.96
N CYS A 131 -14.60 14.43 1.55
CA CYS A 131 -15.88 14.61 0.85
C CYS A 131 -15.99 13.79 -0.44
N ILE A 132 -15.63 12.51 -0.37
CA ILE A 132 -15.70 11.60 -1.52
C ILE A 132 -17.15 11.56 -2.02
N PRO A 133 -17.40 11.77 -3.32
CA PRO A 133 -18.76 11.80 -3.84
C PRO A 133 -19.51 10.48 -3.60
N GLN A 134 -20.80 10.54 -3.26
CA GLN A 134 -21.60 9.35 -2.94
C GLN A 134 -21.62 8.32 -4.07
N GLN A 135 -21.53 8.74 -5.33
CA GLN A 135 -21.47 7.84 -6.48
C GLN A 135 -20.22 6.94 -6.51
N CYS A 136 -19.16 7.33 -5.80
CA CYS A 136 -17.92 6.55 -5.67
C CYS A 136 -17.93 5.64 -4.43
N LEU A 137 -18.92 5.79 -3.54
CA LEU A 137 -19.07 4.96 -2.35
C LEU A 137 -19.95 3.76 -2.67
N LEU A 138 -19.37 2.57 -2.55
CA LEU A 138 -20.07 1.32 -2.81
C LEU A 138 -20.50 0.69 -1.48
N PRO A 139 -21.75 0.20 -1.35
CA PRO A 139 -22.15 -0.52 -0.16
C PRO A 139 -21.34 -1.81 -0.01
N LEU A 140 -21.00 -2.17 1.23
CA LEU A 140 -20.40 -3.47 1.52
C LEU A 140 -21.39 -4.59 1.23
N THR A 141 -20.95 -5.56 0.44
CA THR A 141 -21.73 -6.78 0.20
C THR A 141 -21.71 -7.68 1.45
N GLU A 142 -22.64 -8.64 1.52
CA GLU A 142 -22.63 -9.63 2.60
C GLU A 142 -21.34 -10.48 2.60
N GLU A 143 -20.75 -10.70 1.42
CA GLU A 143 -19.46 -11.38 1.28
C GLU A 143 -18.31 -10.53 1.87
N ASP A 144 -18.29 -9.23 1.56
CA ASP A 144 -17.33 -8.29 2.14
C ASP A 144 -17.41 -8.31 3.67
N LYS A 145 -18.62 -8.22 4.24
CA LYS A 145 -18.83 -8.23 5.70
C LYS A 145 -18.31 -9.50 6.35
N LYS A 146 -18.62 -10.68 5.76
CA LYS A 146 -18.10 -11.98 6.23
C LYS A 146 -16.58 -12.04 6.18
N ARG A 147 -15.97 -11.47 5.13
CA ARG A 147 -14.51 -11.43 4.99
C ARG A 147 -13.87 -10.56 6.07
N VAL A 148 -14.41 -9.37 6.35
CA VAL A 148 -13.91 -8.50 7.44
C VAL A 148 -14.06 -9.18 8.79
N GLN A 149 -15.20 -9.82 9.07
CA GLN A 149 -15.41 -10.57 10.31
C GLN A 149 -14.37 -11.68 10.48
N THR A 150 -14.05 -12.41 9.39
CA THR A 150 -12.99 -13.43 9.39
C THR A 150 -11.61 -12.80 9.64
N MET A 151 -11.33 -11.63 9.07
CA MET A 151 -10.07 -10.90 9.29
C MET A 151 -9.91 -10.44 10.75
N LEU A 152 -10.98 -9.95 11.37
CA LEU A 152 -11.01 -9.54 12.78
C LEU A 152 -10.73 -10.70 13.77
N GLN A 153 -10.95 -11.94 13.33
CA GLN A 153 -10.66 -13.15 14.10
C GLN A 153 -9.19 -13.59 14.00
N ARG A 154 -8.40 -13.05 13.07
CA ARG A 154 -6.98 -13.43 12.90
C ARG A 154 -6.15 -12.97 14.10
N CYS A 155 -5.29 -13.87 14.62
CA CYS A 155 -4.50 -13.62 15.83
C CYS A 155 -3.66 -12.33 15.78
N TYR A 156 -3.01 -12.06 14.64
CA TYR A 156 -2.18 -10.88 14.48
C TYR A 156 -3.01 -9.58 14.48
N VAL A 157 -4.26 -9.60 13.98
CA VAL A 157 -5.15 -8.42 14.03
C VAL A 157 -5.54 -8.11 15.47
N GLN A 158 -5.77 -9.14 16.27
CA GLN A 158 -6.14 -8.99 17.68
C GLN A 158 -4.98 -8.56 18.57
N ARG A 159 -3.75 -9.00 18.26
CA ARG A 159 -2.59 -8.85 19.16
C ARG A 159 -1.55 -7.85 18.70
N GLU A 160 -1.27 -7.79 17.39
CA GLU A 160 -0.13 -7.05 16.85
C GLU A 160 -0.53 -5.70 16.24
N VAL A 161 -1.74 -5.59 15.66
CA VAL A 161 -2.19 -4.37 14.95
C VAL A 161 -3.56 -3.87 15.45
N PRO A 162 -3.67 -3.40 16.71
CA PRO A 162 -4.94 -2.94 17.26
C PRO A 162 -5.53 -1.74 16.51
N LYS A 163 -4.69 -0.87 15.94
CA LYS A 163 -5.18 0.25 15.11
C LYS A 163 -5.85 -0.22 13.82
N TRP A 164 -5.29 -1.25 13.17
CA TRP A 164 -5.89 -1.83 11.97
C TRP A 164 -7.25 -2.48 12.27
N ARG A 165 -7.37 -3.10 13.45
CA ARG A 165 -8.63 -3.66 13.93
C ARG A 165 -9.72 -2.58 14.03
N ILE A 166 -9.40 -1.41 14.58
CA ILE A 166 -10.34 -0.29 14.70
C ILE A 166 -10.84 0.15 13.31
N GLU A 167 -9.94 0.29 12.33
CA GLU A 167 -10.33 0.66 10.96
C GLU A 167 -11.24 -0.40 10.32
N LEU A 168 -11.00 -1.71 10.55
CA LEU A 168 -11.88 -2.77 10.05
C LEU A 168 -13.27 -2.76 10.72
N GLU A 169 -13.34 -2.50 12.03
CA GLU A 169 -14.61 -2.33 12.74
C GLU A 169 -15.37 -1.11 12.23
N LEU A 170 -14.65 -0.03 11.92
CA LEU A 170 -15.23 1.19 11.36
C LEU A 170 -15.71 0.99 9.92
N LEU A 171 -14.99 0.20 9.12
CA LEU A 171 -15.43 -0.22 7.79
C LEU A 171 -16.79 -0.94 7.87
N LEU A 172 -16.94 -1.88 8.81
CA LEU A 172 -18.22 -2.57 9.06
C LEU A 172 -19.32 -1.61 9.53
N GLN A 173 -18.99 -0.69 10.44
CA GLN A 173 -19.95 0.28 10.99
C GLN A 173 -20.46 1.25 9.90
N LYS A 174 -19.56 1.74 9.05
CA LYS A 174 -19.88 2.63 7.93
C LYS A 174 -20.66 1.90 6.83
N GLY A 175 -20.37 0.62 6.61
CA GLY A 175 -21.08 -0.19 5.63
C GLY A 175 -20.79 0.19 4.17
N VAL A 176 -19.74 0.98 3.92
CA VAL A 176 -19.34 1.42 2.58
C VAL A 176 -17.84 1.16 2.35
N LYS A 177 -17.48 0.91 1.09
CA LYS A 177 -16.11 0.79 0.57
C LYS A 177 -15.91 1.75 -0.60
N PHE A 178 -14.66 2.06 -0.91
CA PHE A 178 -14.31 2.88 -2.07
C PHE A 178 -12.90 2.58 -2.56
N GLU A 179 -12.70 2.80 -3.85
CA GLU A 179 -11.40 2.63 -4.52
C GLU A 179 -10.54 3.89 -4.37
N LEU A 180 -9.21 3.76 -4.44
CA LEU A 180 -8.29 4.90 -4.38
C LEU A 180 -8.57 5.96 -5.46
N GLU A 181 -9.09 5.54 -6.61
CA GLU A 181 -9.46 6.44 -7.71
C GLU A 181 -10.61 7.39 -7.32
N ALA A 182 -11.43 7.03 -6.32
CA ALA A 182 -12.47 7.90 -5.77
C ALA A 182 -11.89 9.18 -5.15
N LEU A 183 -10.66 9.13 -4.61
CA LEU A 183 -9.98 10.32 -4.09
C LEU A 183 -9.63 11.30 -5.22
N SER A 184 -9.47 10.82 -6.45
CA SER A 184 -9.22 11.65 -7.63
C SER A 184 -10.49 12.05 -8.38
N ALA A 185 -11.69 11.74 -7.84
CA ALA A 185 -12.96 12.06 -8.50
C ALA A 185 -13.19 13.57 -8.65
N CYS A 186 -12.78 14.37 -7.66
CA CYS A 186 -12.93 15.83 -7.69
C CYS A 186 -11.77 16.55 -8.40
N SER A 187 -10.55 16.04 -8.23
CA SER A 187 -9.37 16.55 -8.94
C SER A 187 -8.43 15.40 -9.24
N LEU A 188 -8.05 15.30 -10.51
CA LEU A 188 -7.17 14.27 -11.03
C LEU A 188 -5.85 14.15 -10.24
N SER A 189 -5.29 15.29 -9.82
CA SER A 189 -4.04 15.36 -9.04
C SER A 189 -4.24 15.40 -7.53
N PHE A 190 -5.49 15.27 -7.03
CA PHE A 190 -5.76 15.34 -5.59
C PHE A 190 -4.96 14.32 -4.79
N LEU A 191 -4.89 13.09 -5.28
CA LEU A 191 -4.15 12.02 -4.64
C LEU A 191 -2.66 12.37 -4.47
N THR A 192 -2.05 12.95 -5.50
CA THR A 192 -0.60 13.20 -5.59
C THR A 192 -0.19 14.52 -4.95
N ASP A 193 -1.03 15.56 -5.05
CA ASP A 193 -0.70 16.91 -4.58
C ASP A 193 -1.18 17.16 -3.15
N VAL A 194 -2.25 16.49 -2.69
CA VAL A 194 -2.88 16.77 -1.39
C VAL A 194 -2.83 15.54 -0.48
N TYR A 195 -3.46 14.43 -0.89
CA TYR A 195 -3.72 13.30 0.00
C TYR A 195 -2.43 12.64 0.50
N LEU A 196 -1.54 12.20 -0.42
CA LEU A 196 -0.31 11.51 -0.04
C LEU A 196 0.65 12.40 0.76
N PRO A 197 0.98 13.64 0.32
CA PRO A 197 1.87 14.50 1.10
C PRO A 197 1.30 14.82 2.49
N SER A 198 0.00 15.12 2.59
CA SER A 198 -0.64 15.46 3.88
C SER A 198 -0.60 14.28 4.85
N ASN A 199 -0.88 13.06 4.38
CA ASN A 199 -0.87 11.88 5.24
C ASN A 199 0.56 11.51 5.68
N ILE A 200 1.56 11.60 4.79
CA ILE A 200 2.95 11.27 5.12
C ILE A 200 3.53 12.32 6.08
N GLN A 201 3.40 13.60 5.78
CA GLN A 201 3.94 14.69 6.61
C GLN A 201 3.19 14.84 7.93
N GLY A 202 1.86 14.62 7.91
CA GLY A 202 1.01 14.64 9.10
C GLY A 202 1.10 13.38 9.97
N GLY A 203 1.87 12.37 9.56
CA GLY A 203 2.00 11.12 10.32
C GLY A 203 0.72 10.28 10.36
N ARG A 204 -0.18 10.46 9.40
CA ARG A 204 -1.47 9.76 9.30
C ARG A 204 -1.31 8.42 8.60
N TYR A 205 -0.64 7.50 9.27
CA TYR A 205 -0.45 6.11 8.88
C TYR A 205 -0.43 5.21 10.12
N ILE A 206 -0.74 3.93 9.95
CA ILE A 206 -0.86 2.97 11.07
C ILE A 206 -0.18 1.63 10.82
#